data_AF-A0A371F533-F1
#
_entry.id   AF-A0A371F533-F1
#
_cell.length_a   1.000
_cell.length_b   1.000
_cell.length_c   1.000
_cell.angle_alpha   90.00
_cell.angle_beta   90.00
_cell.angle_gamma   90.00
#
_symmetry.space_group_name_H-M   'P 1'
#
loop_
_entity.id
_entity.type
_entity.pdbx_description
1 polymer ?
#
loop_
_entity_poly.entity_id
_entity_poly.type
_entity_poly.pdbx_seq_one_letter_code
_entity_poly.pdbx_strand_id
1 'polypeptide(L)'
;MKVLVNREVERKSLTFFVNPRGDRTVKPPNNLFENEEERKYPDFTWTQFFEFTQKHRRADADTLRDFVSWLQSSKPPNLNLLWNSNDNQKAPGE
;
A
#
# COMPACT_ATOMS: atom_id res chain seq x y z
N MET A 1 -11.38 -4.06 12.36
CA MET A 1 -12.12 -4.01 13.64
C MET A 1 -13.53 -4.55 13.43
N LYS A 2 -13.94 -5.56 14.20
CA LYS A 2 -15.31 -6.10 14.19
C LYS A 2 -15.98 -5.66 15.49
N VAL A 3 -17.26 -5.27 15.42
CA VAL A 3 -18.03 -4.83 16.59
C VAL A 3 -19.19 -5.80 16.77
N LEU A 4 -19.34 -6.32 17.98
CA LEU A 4 -20.48 -7.13 18.40
C LEU A 4 -21.55 -6.20 18.98
N VAL A 5 -22.82 -6.52 18.73
CA VAL A 5 -23.96 -5.72 19.19
C VAL A 5 -24.40 -6.16 20.59
N ASN A 6 -24.80 -5.19 21.41
CA ASN A 6 -25.44 -5.43 22.70
C ASN A 6 -26.92 -5.01 22.61
N ARG A 7 -27.83 -5.83 23.14
CA ARG A 7 -29.28 -5.54 23.17
C ARG A 7 -29.71 -4.65 24.33
N GLU A 8 -28.91 -4.58 25.39
CA GLU A 8 -29.30 -3.93 26.65
C GLU A 8 -28.76 -2.51 26.79
N VAL A 9 -27.61 -2.23 26.19
CA VAL A 9 -26.91 -0.94 26.37
C VAL A 9 -26.44 -0.40 25.03
N GLU A 10 -26.77 0.86 24.76
CA GLU A 10 -26.32 1.58 23.57
C GLU A 10 -24.80 1.84 23.60
N ARG A 11 -24.14 1.59 22.46
CA ARG A 11 -22.73 1.93 22.26
C ARG A 11 -22.61 3.17 21.38
N LYS A 12 -22.04 4.24 21.92
CA LYS A 12 -21.69 5.45 21.17
C LYS A 12 -20.17 5.46 20.95
N SER A 13 -19.74 5.62 19.70
CA SER A 13 -18.31 5.68 19.36
C SER A 13 -18.04 6.76 18.32
N LEU A 14 -16.97 7.52 18.53
CA LEU A 14 -16.42 8.48 17.59
C LEU A 14 -14.98 8.09 17.29
N THR A 15 -14.59 8.16 16.02
CA THR A 15 -13.24 7.79 15.56
C THR A 15 -12.78 8.74 14.48
N PHE A 16 -11.50 9.07 14.50
CA PHE A 16 -10.83 9.86 13.49
C PHE A 16 -9.77 9.00 12.82
N PHE A 17 -9.66 9.10 11.50
CA PHE A 17 -8.63 8.43 10.72
C PHE A 17 -7.72 9.48 10.10
N VAL A 18 -6.41 9.33 10.31
CA VAL A 18 -5.40 10.21 9.70
C VAL A 18 -4.91 9.52 8.44
N ASN A 19 -5.35 10.03 7.30
CA ASN A 19 -5.00 9.49 5.99
C ASN A 19 -4.08 10.49 5.25
N PRO A 20 -3.12 10.01 4.44
CA PRO A 20 -2.36 10.88 3.54
C PRO A 20 -3.27 11.65 2.59
N ARG A 21 -2.78 12.77 2.06
CA ARG A 21 -3.41 13.44 0.90
C ARG A 21 -3.39 12.48 -0.30
N GLY A 22 -4.41 12.51 -1.14
CA GLY A 22 -4.58 11.51 -2.22
C GLY A 22 -3.38 11.36 -3.16
N ASP A 23 -2.74 12.47 -3.50
CA ASP A 23 -1.55 12.54 -4.34
C ASP A 23 -0.23 12.17 -3.63
N ARG A 24 -0.24 11.98 -2.30
CA ARG A 24 0.98 11.55 -1.59
C ARG A 24 1.31 10.11 -1.98
N THR A 25 2.58 9.92 -2.32
CA THR A 25 3.19 8.61 -2.42
C THR A 25 3.35 7.99 -1.03
N VAL A 26 2.80 6.80 -0.86
CA VAL A 26 3.04 5.92 0.28
C VAL A 26 4.26 5.07 -0.05
N LYS A 27 5.30 5.21 0.79
CA LYS A 27 6.56 4.49 0.63
C LYS A 27 7.16 4.13 1.99
N PRO A 28 7.91 3.02 2.10
CA PRO A 28 8.60 2.67 3.32
C PRO A 28 9.65 3.74 3.69
N PRO A 29 9.83 4.06 4.98
CA PRO A 29 10.91 4.91 5.44
C PRO A 29 12.29 4.32 5.12
N ASN A 30 13.25 5.17 4.75
CA ASN A 30 14.60 4.70 4.38
C ASN A 30 15.35 4.01 5.52
N ASN A 31 15.06 4.36 6.77
CA ASN A 31 15.67 3.75 7.96
C ASN A 31 15.08 2.38 8.31
N LEU A 32 14.11 1.87 7.54
CA LEU A 32 13.59 0.52 7.74
C LEU A 32 14.48 -0.57 7.09
N PHE A 33 15.43 -0.16 6.23
CA PHE A 33 16.26 -1.07 5.43
C PHE A 33 17.63 -1.37 6.06
N GLU A 34 17.75 -1.29 7.39
CA GLU A 34 19.03 -1.39 8.12
C GLU A 34 19.77 -2.74 7.92
N ASN A 35 19.09 -3.79 7.43
CA ASN A 35 19.65 -5.15 7.33
C ASN A 35 19.47 -5.82 5.95
N GLU A 36 19.54 -5.07 4.84
CA GLU A 36 19.41 -5.63 3.47
C GLU A 36 18.07 -6.33 3.19
N GLU A 37 17.03 -6.07 3.98
CA GLU A 37 15.72 -6.68 3.74
C GLU A 37 15.13 -6.24 2.39
N GLU A 38 14.78 -7.23 1.57
CA GLU A 38 14.18 -6.99 0.26
C GLU A 38 12.83 -6.29 0.39
N ARG A 39 12.65 -5.28 -0.46
CA ARG A 39 11.45 -4.47 -0.50
C ARG A 39 10.23 -5.29 -0.94
N LYS A 40 9.28 -5.49 -0.02
CA LYS A 40 8.07 -6.32 -0.27
C LYS A 40 6.96 -5.65 -1.10
N TYR A 41 6.86 -4.32 -1.07
CA TYR A 41 5.74 -3.61 -1.69
C TYR A 41 6.21 -2.38 -2.50
N PRO A 42 5.61 -2.11 -3.67
CA PRO A 42 5.97 -0.98 -4.52
C PRO A 42 5.48 0.36 -3.95
N ASP A 43 5.95 1.46 -4.53
CA ASP A 43 5.43 2.78 -4.25
C ASP A 43 4.06 2.95 -4.92
N PHE A 44 3.12 3.57 -4.23
CA PHE A 44 1.79 3.87 -4.75
C PHE A 44 1.27 5.18 -4.18
N THR A 45 0.30 5.82 -4.86
CA THR A 45 -0.38 6.99 -4.31
C THR A 45 -1.52 6.57 -3.39
N TRP A 46 -1.81 7.39 -2.36
CA TRP A 46 -2.93 7.10 -1.48
C TRP A 46 -4.26 6.98 -2.23
N THR A 47 -4.47 7.77 -3.29
CA THR A 47 -5.66 7.65 -4.16
C THR A 47 -5.79 6.26 -4.78
N GLN A 48 -4.71 5.67 -5.30
CA GLN A 48 -4.74 4.32 -5.89
C GLN A 48 -5.20 3.27 -4.87
N PHE A 49 -4.66 3.33 -3.66
CA PHE A 49 -5.03 2.40 -2.60
C PHE A 49 -6.46 2.65 -2.08
N PHE A 50 -6.84 3.92 -1.93
CA PHE A 50 -8.18 4.31 -1.53
C PHE A 50 -9.23 3.81 -2.53
N GLU A 51 -9.03 4.02 -3.84
CA GLU A 51 -9.93 3.54 -4.88
C GLU A 51 -10.09 2.01 -4.86
N PHE A 52 -8.99 1.28 -4.66
CA PHE A 52 -9.03 -0.18 -4.54
C PHE A 52 -9.94 -0.62 -3.38
N THR A 53 -9.72 -0.07 -2.18
CA THR A 53 -10.50 -0.43 -0.97
C THR A 53 -11.95 0.02 -1.02
N GLN A 54 -12.30 1.05 -1.80
CA GLN A 54 -13.69 1.49 -1.95
C GLN A 54 -14.47 0.65 -2.97
N LYS A 55 -13.82 0.23 -4.08
CA LYS A 55 -14.53 -0.39 -5.22
C LYS A 55 -14.44 -1.92 -5.27
N HIS A 56 -13.36 -2.50 -4.75
CA HIS A 56 -13.02 -3.90 -5.06
C HIS A 56 -13.11 -4.84 -3.86
N ARG A 57 -12.83 -4.36 -2.64
CA ARG A 57 -12.78 -5.22 -1.47
C ARG A 57 -12.95 -4.47 -0.16
N ARG A 58 -13.67 -5.08 0.79
CA ARG A 58 -13.62 -4.65 2.19
C ARG A 58 -12.22 -4.86 2.74
N ALA A 59 -11.64 -3.82 3.36
CA ALA A 59 -10.32 -3.91 3.95
C ALA A 59 -10.21 -5.03 5.01
N ASP A 60 -9.20 -5.89 4.83
CA ASP A 60 -8.84 -7.05 5.63
C ASP A 60 -7.30 -7.27 5.61
N ALA A 61 -6.84 -8.39 6.17
CA ALA A 61 -5.41 -8.69 6.29
C ALA A 61 -4.71 -8.90 4.93
N ASP A 62 -5.45 -9.28 3.90
CA ASP A 62 -4.89 -9.58 2.57
C ASP A 62 -4.91 -8.37 1.63
N THR A 63 -5.58 -7.29 2.04
CA THR A 63 -5.90 -6.13 1.21
C THR A 63 -4.68 -5.51 0.54
N LEU A 64 -3.54 -5.40 1.24
CA LEU A 64 -2.33 -4.83 0.65
C LEU A 64 -1.71 -5.74 -0.41
N ARG A 65 -1.70 -7.07 -0.19
CA ARG A 65 -1.22 -8.04 -1.17
C ARG A 65 -2.07 -7.99 -2.44
N ASP A 66 -3.39 -8.03 -2.27
CA ASP A 66 -4.31 -8.10 -3.40
C ASP A 66 -4.37 -6.78 -4.17
N PHE A 67 -4.21 -5.65 -3.47
CA PHE A 67 -4.00 -4.34 -4.08
C PHE A 67 -2.77 -4.33 -4.99
N VAL A 68 -1.65 -4.90 -4.55
CA VAL A 68 -0.41 -4.90 -5.35
C VAL A 68 -0.56 -5.77 -6.59
N SER A 69 -1.20 -6.94 -6.48
CA SER A 69 -1.54 -7.76 -7.65
C SER A 69 -2.44 -7.00 -8.63
N TRP A 70 -3.46 -6.29 -8.13
CA TRP A 70 -4.33 -5.44 -8.96
C TRP A 70 -3.56 -4.29 -9.62
N LEU A 71 -2.67 -3.62 -8.89
CA LEU A 71 -1.86 -2.52 -9.38
C LEU A 71 -0.90 -2.95 -10.49
N GLN A 72 -0.35 -4.16 -10.40
CA GLN A 72 0.50 -4.75 -11.44
C GLN A 72 -0.30 -5.12 -12.69
N SER A 73 -1.50 -5.68 -12.52
CA SER A 73 -2.37 -6.06 -13.64
C SER A 73 -2.97 -4.87 -14.41
N SER A 74 -3.08 -3.70 -13.77
CA SER A 74 -3.67 -2.49 -14.34
C SER A 74 -2.67 -1.58 -15.05
N LYS A 75 -1.36 -1.79 -14.86
CA LYS A 75 -0.32 -1.03 -15.59
C LYS A 75 -0.13 -1.59 -17.00
N PRO A 76 -0.08 -0.75 -18.05
CA PRO A 76 0.31 -1.21 -19.37
C PRO A 76 1.74 -1.76 -19.33
N PRO A 77 2.10 -2.75 -20.18
CA PRO A 77 3.40 -3.46 -20.14
C PRO A 77 4.63 -2.54 -20.09
N ASN A 78 4.49 -1.34 -20.62
CA ASN A 78 5.55 -0.35 -20.82
C ASN A 78 6.03 0.32 -19.51
N LEU A 79 5.25 0.29 -18.43
CA LEU A 79 5.64 0.88 -17.13
C LEU A 79 6.39 -0.09 -16.20
N ASN A 80 6.35 -1.40 -16.49
CA ASN A 80 7.07 -2.40 -15.70
C ASN A 80 8.59 -2.31 -15.91
N LEU A 81 9.04 -1.73 -17.04
CA LEU A 81 10.45 -1.51 -17.33
C LEU A 81 11.09 -0.40 -16.48
N LEU A 82 10.30 0.56 -15.98
CA LEU A 82 10.81 1.63 -15.09
C LEU A 82 10.96 1.17 -13.64
N TRP A 83 10.23 0.12 -13.22
CA TRP A 83 10.38 -0.48 -11.90
C TRP A 83 11.62 -1.37 -11.82
N ASN A 84 11.95 -2.08 -12.91
CA ASN A 84 13.12 -2.97 -12.97
C ASN A 84 14.44 -2.27 -13.31
N SER A 85 14.44 -0.95 -13.59
CA SER A 85 15.64 -0.25 -14.08
C SER A 85 16.44 0.51 -13.02
N ASN A 86 16.01 0.54 -11.75
CA ASN A 86 16.68 1.36 -10.73
C ASN A 86 17.43 0.59 -9.62
N ASP A 87 17.48 -0.73 -9.66
CA ASP A 87 18.28 -1.53 -8.72
C ASP A 87 19.19 -2.49 -9.51
N ASN A 88 20.28 -1.95 -10.08
CA ASN A 88 21.59 -2.60 -10.32
C ASN A 88 22.41 -1.86 -11.38
N GLN A 89 22.92 -0.67 -11.04
CA GLN A 89 24.18 -0.16 -11.62
C GLN A 89 25.00 0.54 -10.52
N LYS A 90 25.65 -0.26 -9.66
CA LYS A 90 26.95 0.13 -9.12
C LYS A 90 27.99 -0.45 -10.06
N ALA A 91 28.65 0.43 -10.82
CA ALA A 91 29.68 0.08 -11.78
C ALA A 91 30.86 -0.66 -11.11
N PRO A 92 31.54 -1.58 -11.81
CA PRO A 92 32.81 -2.12 -11.35
C PRO A 92 33.92 -1.09 -11.61
N GLY A 93 34.67 -0.77 -10.55
CA GLY A 93 36.04 -0.25 -10.52
C GLY A 93 36.46 0.86 -11.50
N GLU A 94 36.78 2.02 -10.94
CA GLU A 94 38.10 2.67 -11.08
C GLU A 94 38.50 3.25 -9.71
#